data_AF-A0A538DV45-F1
#
_entry.id   AF-A0A538DV45-F1
#
_cell.length_a   1.000
_cell.length_b   1.000
_cell.length_c   1.000
_cell.angle_alpha   90.00
_cell.angle_beta   90.00
_cell.angle_gamma   90.00
#
_symmetry.space_group_name_H-M   'P 1'
#
loop_
_entity.id
_entity.type
_entity.pdbx_description
1 polymer ?
#
loop_
_entity_poly.entity_id
_entity_poly.type
_entity_poly.pdbx_seq_one_letter_code
_entity_poly.pdbx_strand_id
1 'polypeptide(L)'
;MIAFRFGTDVRVRFAETDAQGVAHNSVYLVWFEIARIAYLEEYAGGYPALREMGLESFVLESHVRYRQPAHFDDARVRRRTHFAADPHPAPAGGGDR
;
A
#
# COMPACT_ATOMS: atom_id res chain seq x y z
N MET A 1 -21.72 -3.30 2.51
CA MET A 1 -20.29 -3.11 2.22
C MET A 1 -19.97 -1.63 2.27
N ILE A 2 -19.14 -1.19 3.21
CA ILE A 2 -18.66 0.20 3.25
C ILE A 2 -17.68 0.38 2.10
N ALA A 3 -18.01 1.27 1.16
CA ALA A 3 -17.16 1.57 0.03
C ALA A 3 -16.04 2.53 0.47
N PHE A 4 -14.92 2.00 0.95
CA PHE A 4 -13.71 2.80 1.15
C PHE A 4 -13.18 3.26 -0.22
N ARG A 5 -13.01 4.57 -0.40
CA ARG A 5 -12.59 5.18 -1.68
C ARG A 5 -11.45 6.18 -1.49
N PHE A 6 -10.35 5.73 -0.90
CA PHE A 6 -9.08 6.46 -1.00
C PHE A 6 -8.38 6.13 -2.33
N GLY A 7 -7.62 7.08 -2.87
CA GLY A 7 -6.69 6.82 -3.95
C GLY A 7 -5.67 7.92 -4.11
N THR A 8 -4.47 7.53 -4.53
CA THR A 8 -3.38 8.43 -4.91
C THR A 8 -3.07 8.26 -6.38
N ASP A 9 -2.62 9.34 -7.01
CA ASP A 9 -2.03 9.29 -8.34
C ASP A 9 -0.53 9.05 -8.24
N VAL A 10 -0.01 8.24 -9.16
CA VAL A 10 1.41 8.00 -9.35
C VAL A 10 1.68 8.15 -10.84
N ARG A 11 2.70 8.93 -11.18
CA ARG A 11 3.20 9.07 -12.55
C ARG A 11 4.32 8.08 -12.76
N VAL A 12 4.21 7.27 -13.82
CA VAL A 12 5.26 6.31 -14.18
C VAL A 12 6.50 7.05 -14.65
N ARG A 13 7.60 6.85 -13.94
CA ARG A 13 8.90 7.47 -14.21
C ARG A 13 9.67 6.63 -15.23
N PHE A 14 10.53 7.26 -16.00
CA PHE A 14 11.35 6.54 -16.99
C PHE A 14 12.19 5.43 -16.33
N ALA A 15 12.76 5.70 -15.16
CA ALA A 15 13.54 4.74 -14.38
C ALA A 15 12.73 3.54 -13.85
N GLU A 16 11.40 3.58 -13.92
CA GLU A 16 10.52 2.50 -13.50
C GLU A 16 10.14 1.57 -14.65
N THR A 17 10.50 1.92 -15.89
CA THR A 17 10.27 1.07 -17.06
C THR A 17 11.41 0.10 -17.32
N ASP A 18 11.10 -1.05 -17.93
CA ASP A 18 12.09 -2.05 -18.32
C ASP A 18 12.23 -2.18 -19.85
N ALA A 19 13.05 -3.14 -20.29
CA ALA A 19 13.31 -3.40 -21.70
C ALA A 19 12.06 -3.80 -22.52
N GLN A 20 10.94 -4.13 -21.87
CA GLN A 20 9.65 -4.43 -22.52
C GLN A 20 8.82 -3.16 -22.77
N GLY A 21 9.29 -1.98 -22.37
CA GLY A 21 8.63 -0.69 -22.62
C GLY A 21 7.45 -0.40 -21.68
N VAL A 22 7.32 -1.17 -20.60
CA VAL A 22 6.28 -1.02 -19.57
C VAL A 22 6.93 -0.87 -18.20
N ALA A 23 6.15 -0.43 -17.21
CA ALA A 23 6.59 -0.39 -15.83
C ALA A 23 6.95 -1.80 -15.34
N HIS A 24 8.16 -1.94 -14.81
CA HIS A 24 8.66 -3.21 -14.27
C HIS A 24 7.75 -3.70 -13.13
N ASN A 25 7.49 -5.00 -13.06
CA ASN A 25 6.51 -5.55 -12.11
C ASN A 25 6.82 -5.19 -10.63
N SER A 26 8.09 -5.07 -10.26
CA SER A 26 8.51 -4.74 -8.89
C SER A 26 8.11 -3.33 -8.44
N VAL A 27 7.99 -2.36 -9.36
CA VAL A 27 7.71 -0.97 -8.98
C VAL A 27 6.28 -0.77 -8.48
N TYR A 28 5.37 -1.70 -8.79
CA TYR A 28 3.99 -1.65 -8.32
C TYR A 28 3.90 -1.75 -6.79
N LEU A 29 4.80 -2.50 -6.14
CA LEU A 29 4.85 -2.58 -4.67
C LEU A 29 5.26 -1.24 -4.05
N VAL A 30 6.19 -0.52 -4.71
CA VAL A 30 6.57 0.84 -4.31
C VAL A 30 5.39 1.80 -4.47
N TRP A 31 4.62 1.67 -5.54
CA TRP A 31 3.42 2.48 -5.72
C TRP A 31 2.32 2.18 -4.69
N PHE A 32 2.19 0.92 -4.25
CA PHE A 32 1.29 0.57 -3.16
C PHE A 32 1.77 1.12 -1.81
N GLU A 33 3.08 1.16 -1.56
CA GLU A 33 3.68 1.82 -0.40
C GLU A 33 3.31 3.31 -0.37
N ILE A 34 3.51 4.02 -1.49
CA ILE A 34 3.15 5.44 -1.63
C ILE A 34 1.67 5.64 -1.29
N ALA A 35 0.79 4.79 -1.82
CA ALA A 35 -0.64 4.85 -1.52
C ALA A 35 -0.94 4.58 -0.03
N ARG A 36 -0.22 3.65 0.62
CA ARG A 36 -0.40 3.37 2.05
C ARG A 36 0.05 4.53 2.91
N ILE A 37 1.20 5.14 2.63
CA ILE A 37 1.70 6.29 3.38
C ILE A 37 0.77 7.49 3.22
N ALA A 38 0.35 7.80 1.99
CA ALA A 38 -0.60 8.89 1.75
C ALA A 38 -1.94 8.66 2.47
N TYR A 39 -2.39 7.41 2.57
CA TYR A 39 -3.57 7.06 3.37
C TYR A 39 -3.35 7.34 4.86
N LEU A 40 -2.20 6.95 5.41
CA LEU A 40 -1.88 7.20 6.82
C LEU A 40 -1.77 8.69 7.11
N GLU A 41 -1.20 9.47 6.18
CA GLU A 41 -1.18 10.94 6.28
C GLU A 41 -2.58 11.53 6.38
N GLU A 42 -3.51 11.10 5.52
CA GLU A 42 -4.86 11.64 5.48
C GLU A 42 -5.72 11.23 6.69
N TYR A 43 -5.60 9.99 7.17
CA TYR A 43 -6.54 9.42 8.15
C TYR A 43 -5.94 9.10 9.52
N ALA A 44 -4.62 9.02 9.65
CA ALA A 44 -3.93 8.60 10.88
C ALA A 44 -2.87 9.62 11.37
N GLY A 45 -2.83 10.83 10.79
CA GLY A 45 -1.83 11.85 11.13
C GLY A 45 -0.43 11.55 10.59
N GLY A 46 -0.31 10.59 9.67
CA GLY A 46 0.94 10.16 9.07
C GLY A 46 1.62 9.03 9.83
N TYR A 47 2.61 8.43 9.18
CA TYR A 47 3.44 7.40 9.79
C TYR A 47 4.20 7.86 11.05
N PRO A 48 4.72 9.11 11.14
CA PRO A 48 5.35 9.59 12.38
C PRO A 48 4.40 9.58 13.59
N ALA A 49 3.15 10.01 13.41
CA ALA A 49 2.16 10.02 14.49
C ALA A 49 1.87 8.61 15.01
N LEU A 50 1.80 7.61 14.12
CA LEU A 50 1.68 6.20 14.54
C LEU A 50 2.86 5.75 15.41
N ARG A 51 4.09 6.11 15.01
CA ARG A 51 5.30 5.74 15.77
C ARG A 51 5.35 6.40 17.13
N GLU A 52 4.89 7.64 17.26
CA GLU A 52 4.76 8.34 18.55
C GLU A 52 3.77 7.64 19.49
N MET A 53 2.75 6.98 18.93
CA MET A 53 1.80 6.14 19.69
C MET A 53 2.35 4.72 19.98
N GLY A 54 3.60 4.43 19.61
CA GLY A 54 4.21 3.09 19.77
C GLY A 54 3.70 2.05 18.78
N LEU A 55 3.06 2.48 17.69
CA LEU A 55 2.54 1.60 16.64
C LEU A 55 3.48 1.58 15.43
N GLU A 56 3.59 0.41 14.80
CA GLU A 56 4.35 0.22 13.56
C GLU A 56 3.46 -0.37 12.46
N SER A 57 3.71 0.05 11.22
CA SER A 57 2.94 -0.37 10.04
C SER A 57 3.80 -1.22 9.11
N PHE A 58 3.87 -2.53 9.38
CA PHE A 58 4.60 -3.48 8.52
C PHE A 58 3.70 -4.11 7.45
N VAL A 59 4.28 -4.35 6.28
CA VAL A 59 3.68 -5.23 5.27
C VAL A 59 4.15 -6.65 5.56
N LEU A 60 3.23 -7.51 5.99
CA LEU A 60 3.54 -8.93 6.27
C LEU A 60 3.44 -9.79 5.00
N GLU A 61 2.50 -9.45 4.12
CA GLU A 61 2.23 -10.21 2.90
C GLU A 61 1.72 -9.28 1.79
N SER A 62 1.92 -9.66 0.53
CA SER A 62 1.39 -8.94 -0.62
C SER A 62 1.00 -9.91 -1.73
N HIS A 63 -0.26 -9.82 -2.17
CA HIS A 63 -0.78 -10.56 -3.32
C HIS A 63 -1.06 -9.58 -4.45
N VAL A 64 -0.24 -9.64 -5.51
CA VAL A 64 -0.38 -8.72 -6.64
C VAL A 64 -0.83 -9.47 -7.88
N ARG A 65 -1.92 -9.00 -8.48
CA ARG A 65 -2.39 -9.47 -9.79
C ARG A 65 -2.28 -8.37 -10.83
N TYR A 66 -1.33 -8.50 -11.73
CA TYR A 66 -1.12 -7.57 -12.84
C TYR A 66 -2.16 -7.81 -13.93
N ARG A 67 -2.98 -6.79 -14.22
CA ARG A 67 -4.10 -6.90 -15.18
C ARG A 67 -3.80 -6.22 -16.51
N GLN A 68 -3.20 -5.03 -16.44
CA GLN A 68 -2.85 -4.20 -17.58
C GLN A 68 -1.51 -3.53 -17.30
N PRO A 69 -0.61 -3.43 -18.30
CA PRO A 69 0.64 -2.73 -18.14
C PRO A 69 0.41 -1.22 -18.03
N ALA A 70 1.25 -0.55 -17.23
CA ALA A 70 1.39 0.90 -17.23
C ALA A 70 2.62 1.29 -18.06
N HIS A 71 2.53 2.39 -18.78
CA HIS A 71 3.59 2.88 -19.66
C HIS A 71 4.20 4.16 -19.08
N PHE A 72 5.38 4.51 -19.60
CA PHE A 72 6.00 5.79 -19.29
C PHE A 72 5.01 6.94 -19.48
N ASP A 73 5.02 7.88 -18.53
CA ASP A 73 4.19 9.07 -18.51
C ASP A 73 2.68 8.85 -18.32
N ASP A 74 2.24 7.62 -18.02
CA ASP A 74 0.88 7.38 -17.56
C ASP A 74 0.66 8.13 -16.23
N ALA A 75 -0.09 9.24 -16.31
CA ALA A 75 -0.29 10.16 -15.18
C ALA A 75 -1.34 9.68 -14.17
N ARG A 76 -2.08 8.60 -14.45
CA ARG A 76 -3.27 8.19 -13.68
C ARG A 76 -3.32 6.72 -13.34
N VAL A 77 -2.25 6.23 -12.74
CA VAL A 77 -2.21 4.91 -12.12
C VAL A 77 -3.01 4.94 -10.80
N ARG A 78 -4.35 5.10 -10.87
CA ARG A 78 -5.22 5.21 -9.68
C ARG A 78 -5.27 3.91 -8.90
N ARG A 79 -4.78 3.95 -7.66
CA ARG A 79 -4.81 2.81 -6.72
C ARG A 79 -6.02 2.94 -5.81
N ARG A 80 -6.81 1.87 -5.68
CA ARG A 80 -7.91 1.79 -4.71
C ARG A 80 -7.49 0.86 -3.58
N THR A 81 -7.49 1.38 -2.37
CA THR A 81 -7.15 0.61 -1.17
C THR A 81 -8.43 0.25 -0.43
N HIS A 82 -8.59 -1.03 -0.11
CA HIS A 82 -9.65 -1.54 0.75
C HIS A 82 -9.00 -2.22 1.94
N PHE A 83 -9.30 -1.75 3.16
CA PHE A 83 -8.88 -2.43 4.38
C PHE A 83 -9.99 -3.40 4.79
N ALA A 84 -9.69 -4.69 4.74
CA ALA A 84 -10.46 -5.68 5.47
C ALA A 84 -9.78 -5.85 6.84
N ALA A 85 -10.55 -5.77 7.93
CA ALA A 85 -10.05 -6.22 9.21
C ALA A 85 -9.98 -7.74 9.18
N ASP A 86 -8.78 -8.31 9.27
CA ASP A 86 -8.66 -9.70 9.68
C ASP A 86 -8.95 -9.79 11.18
N PRO A 87 -9.67 -10.82 11.65
CA PRO A 87 -9.84 -11.04 13.08
C PRO A 87 -8.47 -11.34 13.68
N HIS A 88 -7.95 -10.41 14.48
CA HIS A 88 -6.75 -10.64 15.26
C HIS A 88 -6.98 -11.88 16.16
N PRO A 89 -6.18 -12.95 16.07
CA PRO A 89 -6.28 -14.04 17.03
C PRO A 89 -5.93 -13.47 18.40
N ALA A 90 -6.81 -13.67 19.38
CA ALA A 90 -6.61 -13.21 20.75
C ALA A 90 -5.23 -13.67 21.26
N PRO A 91 -4.50 -12.84 22.02
CA PRO A 91 -3.23 -13.24 22.59
C PRO A 91 -3.44 -14.51 23.43
N ALA A 92 -2.66 -15.56 23.13
CA ALA A 92 -2.67 -16.79 23.91
C ALA A 92 -2.39 -16.42 25.37
N GLY A 93 -3.35 -16.73 26.25
CA GLY A 93 -3.29 -16.38 27.66
C GLY A 93 -1.95 -16.80 28.27
N GLY A 94 -1.29 -15.84 28.93
CA GLY A 94 -0.13 -16.09 29.75
C GLY A 94 -0.48 -17.10 30.83
N GLY A 95 0.08 -18.30 30.71
CA GLY A 95 0.07 -19.29 31.77
C GLY A 95 1.01 -18.82 32.88
N ASP A 96 0.42 -18.49 34.01
CA ASP A 96 1.08 -18.29 35.30
C ASP A 96 1.92 -19.53 35.65
N ARG A 97 3.25 -19.37 35.71
CA ARG A 97 4.20 -20.21 36.47
C ARG A 97 5.44 -19.41 36.84
#